data_AF-A0AAD3E1V0-F1
#
_entry.id   AF-A0AAD3E1V0-F1
#
_cell.length_a   1.000
_cell.length_b   1.000
_cell.length_c   1.000
_cell.angle_alpha   90.00
_cell.angle_beta   90.00
_cell.angle_gamma   90.00
#
_symmetry.space_group_name_H-M   'P 1'
#
loop_
_entity.id
_entity.type
_entity.pdbx_description
1 polymer ?
#
loop_
_entity_poly.entity_id
_entity_poly.type
_entity_poly.pdbx_seq_one_letter_code
_entity_poly.pdbx_strand_id
1 'polypeptide(L)'
;ISKAGGTSWTAAARANSCSVPPTRGAHLPHSDDECRWVRARLLAGLLRGAGGHWEAQRVEAAPVCPRYGIVERRTLMRDCIQRLDAVHSRGHHYISNEYTLHGGEGSMYDTHLCPQFVNVISIREPLARLVSNIKYIMLHLKHSLFHTSPATSPALERAFNRTFCNAPAKIWELLAPPVVDNYNVRSMLGESAFHSPLWTGL
;
A
#
# COMPACT_ATOMS: atom_id res chain seq x y z
N ILE A 1 7.79 8.60 -5.87
CA ILE A 1 7.73 8.08 -4.50
C ILE A 1 7.84 6.58 -4.61
N SER A 2 9.04 6.00 -4.65
CA SER A 2 9.20 4.54 -4.50
C SER A 2 8.61 4.13 -3.18
N LYS A 3 7.95 2.96 -3.10
CA LYS A 3 7.39 2.34 -1.89
C LYS A 3 8.05 2.88 -0.63
N ALA A 4 7.38 3.83 -0.01
CA ALA A 4 7.90 5.02 0.65
C ALA A 4 9.38 5.00 1.07
N GLY A 5 10.32 5.09 0.13
CA GLY A 5 11.76 4.94 0.41
C GLY A 5 12.15 3.67 1.18
N GLY A 6 11.19 2.80 1.53
CA GLY A 6 11.24 1.99 2.73
C GLY A 6 12.25 0.90 2.54
N THR A 7 12.26 0.23 1.38
CA THR A 7 13.21 -0.85 1.13
C THR A 7 14.66 -0.35 1.08
N SER A 8 14.95 0.71 0.31
CA SER A 8 16.31 1.22 0.15
C SER A 8 16.84 1.92 1.41
N TRP A 9 16.01 2.76 2.04
CA TRP A 9 16.40 3.43 3.28
C TRP A 9 16.39 2.49 4.49
N THR A 10 15.54 1.47 4.55
CA THR A 10 15.66 0.42 5.59
C THR A 10 16.97 -0.33 5.42
N ALA A 11 17.37 -0.67 4.19
CA ALA A 11 18.65 -1.33 3.94
C ALA A 11 19.83 -0.43 4.35
N ALA A 12 19.80 0.86 3.98
CA ALA A 12 20.81 1.83 4.37
C ALA A 12 20.86 2.04 5.89
N ALA A 13 19.72 2.18 6.55
CA ALA A 13 19.62 2.33 8.01
C ALA A 13 20.22 1.11 8.72
N ARG A 14 19.88 -0.10 8.29
CA ARG A 14 20.46 -1.35 8.83
C ARG A 14 21.96 -1.43 8.61
N ALA A 15 22.45 -1.03 7.44
CA ALA A 15 23.88 -0.99 7.15
C ALA A 15 24.66 0.02 8.01
N ASN A 16 23.98 1.04 8.55
CA ASN A 16 24.55 2.04 9.45
C ASN A 16 24.19 1.79 10.93
N SER A 17 23.82 0.55 11.29
CA SER A 17 23.51 0.15 12.66
C SER A 17 22.35 0.94 13.31
N CYS A 18 21.46 1.53 12.50
CA CYS A 18 20.25 2.16 13.01
C CYS A 18 19.28 1.09 13.55
N SER A 19 18.68 1.35 14.71
CA SER A 19 17.53 0.59 15.19
C SER A 19 16.30 0.91 14.34
N VAL A 20 15.64 -0.12 13.83
CA VAL A 20 14.47 -0.01 12.95
C VAL A 20 13.38 -0.96 13.43
N PRO A 21 12.08 -0.66 13.21
CA PRO A 21 11.02 -1.62 13.48
C PRO A 21 11.25 -2.96 12.77
N PRO A 22 10.89 -4.10 13.40
CA PRO A 22 11.11 -5.43 12.84
C PRO A 22 10.14 -5.80 11.69
N THR A 23 9.38 -4.83 11.18
CA THR A 23 8.44 -5.04 10.07
C THR A 23 9.18 -4.99 8.72
N ARG A 24 8.64 -5.65 7.69
CA ARG A 24 9.26 -5.75 6.35
C ARG A 24 9.55 -4.38 5.71
N GLY A 25 8.76 -3.36 6.05
CA GLY A 25 8.93 -1.98 5.59
C GLY A 25 9.53 -1.05 6.63
N ALA A 26 9.92 -1.52 7.82
CA ALA A 26 10.29 -0.67 8.95
C ALA A 26 9.21 0.35 9.33
N HIS A 27 7.93 -0.02 9.17
CA HIS A 27 6.81 0.75 9.68
C HIS A 27 6.76 0.66 11.19
N LEU A 28 6.41 1.76 11.83
CA LEU A 28 6.14 1.80 13.25
C LEU A 28 4.92 0.91 13.55
N PRO A 29 5.00 -0.06 14.49
CA PRO A 29 3.86 -0.88 14.83
C PRO A 29 2.67 -0.03 15.30
N HIS A 30 1.46 -0.39 14.87
CA HIS A 30 0.20 0.29 15.22
C HIS A 30 0.03 1.73 14.69
N SER A 31 0.91 2.24 13.83
CA SER A 31 0.74 3.58 13.20
C SER A 31 -0.19 3.58 11.99
N ASP A 32 -0.62 2.39 11.55
CA ASP A 32 -1.46 2.19 10.37
C ASP A 32 -0.85 2.79 9.09
N ASP A 33 0.49 2.75 9.03
CA ASP A 33 1.36 3.23 7.95
C ASP A 33 1.48 2.28 6.76
N GLU A 34 0.88 1.09 6.84
CA GLU A 34 1.01 0.15 5.74
C GLU A 34 0.13 0.56 4.55
N CYS A 35 0.62 0.25 3.36
CA CYS A 35 -0.04 0.57 2.10
C CYS A 35 -1.56 0.24 2.05
N ARG A 36 -2.32 1.06 1.31
CA ARG A 36 -3.78 0.97 1.13
C ARG A 36 -4.21 1.05 -0.35
N TRP A 37 -3.63 0.20 -1.19
CA TRP A 37 -3.71 0.36 -2.65
C TRP A 37 -4.91 -0.32 -3.27
N VAL A 38 -5.32 -1.48 -2.76
CA VAL A 38 -6.25 -2.38 -3.44
C VAL A 38 -7.62 -2.37 -2.76
N ARG A 39 -8.68 -2.41 -3.58
CA ARG A 39 -10.05 -2.65 -3.12
C ARG A 39 -10.29 -4.15 -2.92
N ALA A 40 -10.19 -4.64 -1.68
CA ALA A 40 -10.29 -6.06 -1.35
C ALA A 40 -11.57 -6.74 -1.87
N ARG A 41 -12.73 -6.12 -1.65
CA ARG A 41 -14.03 -6.66 -2.07
C ARG A 41 -14.14 -6.77 -3.58
N LEU A 42 -13.60 -5.81 -4.32
CA LEU A 42 -13.57 -5.85 -5.78
C LEU A 42 -12.65 -6.96 -6.28
N LEU A 43 -11.46 -7.11 -5.70
CA LEU A 43 -10.55 -8.22 -6.02
C LEU A 43 -11.24 -9.59 -5.83
N ALA A 44 -11.89 -9.78 -4.69
CA ALA A 44 -12.64 -10.98 -4.39
C ALA A 44 -13.82 -11.19 -5.36
N GLY A 45 -14.50 -10.12 -5.77
CA GLY A 45 -15.56 -10.16 -6.79
C GLY A 45 -15.04 -10.59 -8.17
N LEU A 46 -13.95 -10.00 -8.64
CA LEU A 46 -13.33 -10.31 -9.93
C LEU A 46 -12.91 -11.78 -10.01
N LEU A 47 -12.22 -12.27 -8.98
CA LEU A 47 -11.75 -13.66 -8.94
C LEU A 47 -12.87 -14.69 -8.76
N ARG A 48 -14.00 -14.32 -8.13
CA ARG A 48 -15.20 -15.17 -8.08
C ARG A 48 -15.91 -15.22 -9.44
N GLY A 49 -16.15 -14.05 -10.04
CA GLY A 49 -16.82 -13.93 -11.34
C GLY A 49 -16.07 -14.62 -12.48
N ALA A 50 -14.75 -14.76 -12.38
CA ALA A 50 -13.92 -15.49 -13.33
C ALA A 50 -14.00 -17.03 -13.22
N GLY A 51 -14.93 -17.57 -12.40
CA GLY A 51 -15.16 -19.01 -12.22
C GLY A 51 -14.45 -19.61 -11.00
N GLY A 52 -14.04 -18.78 -10.05
CA GLY A 52 -13.43 -19.21 -8.80
C GLY A 52 -14.46 -19.47 -7.70
N HIS A 53 -14.77 -20.73 -7.41
CA HIS A 53 -15.46 -21.13 -6.18
C HIS A 53 -14.42 -21.40 -5.10
N TRP A 54 -14.00 -20.35 -4.39
CA TRP A 54 -13.02 -20.41 -3.31
C TRP A 54 -13.50 -19.51 -2.16
N GLU A 55 -12.99 -19.73 -0.94
CA GLU A 55 -13.40 -18.98 0.25
C GLU A 55 -13.05 -17.49 0.10
N ALA A 56 -14.05 -16.63 -0.11
CA ALA A 56 -13.94 -15.16 -0.20
C ALA A 56 -12.89 -14.57 0.78
N GLN A 57 -12.83 -15.14 1.99
CA GLN A 57 -11.88 -14.80 3.03
C GLN A 57 -10.39 -14.95 2.65
N ARG A 58 -10.00 -15.93 1.83
CA ARG A 58 -8.60 -16.15 1.43
C ARG A 58 -8.06 -15.05 0.53
N VAL A 59 -8.87 -14.57 -0.41
CA VAL A 59 -8.48 -13.45 -1.29
C VAL A 59 -8.59 -12.12 -0.54
N GLU A 60 -9.58 -11.95 0.33
CA GLU A 60 -9.69 -10.76 1.17
C GLU A 60 -8.52 -10.64 2.16
N ALA A 61 -7.97 -11.78 2.61
CA ALA A 61 -6.76 -11.86 3.44
C ALA A 61 -5.45 -11.74 2.63
N ALA A 62 -5.50 -11.64 1.30
CA ALA A 62 -4.28 -11.53 0.50
C ALA A 62 -3.54 -10.21 0.86
N PRO A 63 -2.24 -10.26 1.19
CA PRO A 63 -1.48 -9.13 1.71
C PRO A 63 -1.03 -8.18 0.58
N VAL A 64 -1.97 -7.69 -0.23
CA VAL A 64 -1.72 -6.73 -1.32
C VAL A 64 -2.30 -5.37 -1.01
N CYS A 65 -2.09 -4.90 0.21
CA CYS A 65 -2.53 -3.57 0.65
C CYS A 65 -4.07 -3.38 0.52
N PRO A 66 -4.90 -4.28 1.07
CA PRO A 66 -6.34 -4.43 0.74
C PRO A 66 -7.27 -3.32 1.30
N ARG A 67 -6.70 -2.19 1.75
CA ARG A 67 -7.42 -1.18 2.55
C ARG A 67 -7.80 0.07 1.75
N TYR A 68 -7.85 0.01 0.42
CA TYR A 68 -8.28 1.19 -0.34
C TYR A 68 -9.74 1.56 0.00
N GLY A 69 -9.97 2.85 0.26
CA GLY A 69 -11.27 3.41 0.63
C GLY A 69 -11.47 3.56 2.14
N ILE A 70 -10.54 3.04 2.95
CA ILE A 70 -10.47 3.31 4.39
C ILE A 70 -9.57 4.54 4.53
N VAL A 71 -10.17 5.72 4.61
CA VAL A 71 -9.44 7.00 4.70
C VAL A 71 -8.72 7.09 6.04
N GLU A 72 -9.49 7.11 7.13
CA GLU A 72 -8.99 7.34 8.48
C GLU A 72 -7.99 6.27 8.95
N ARG A 73 -6.94 6.70 9.64
CA ARG A 73 -6.00 5.81 10.31
C ARG A 73 -6.57 5.25 11.61
N ARG A 74 -6.43 3.94 11.78
CA ARG A 74 -6.69 3.20 13.02
C ARG A 74 -5.47 3.25 13.93
N THR A 75 -5.10 4.45 14.32
CA THR A 75 -3.96 4.69 15.22
C THR A 75 -4.26 5.79 16.23
N LEU A 76 -3.60 5.69 17.39
CA LEU A 76 -3.51 6.76 18.37
C LEU A 76 -2.37 7.74 18.07
N MET A 77 -1.48 7.42 17.13
CA MET A 77 -0.38 8.29 16.72
C MET A 77 -0.83 9.20 15.57
N ARG A 78 -1.78 10.09 15.87
CA ARG A 78 -2.39 10.99 14.88
C ARG A 78 -1.60 12.27 14.69
N ASP A 79 -0.84 12.67 15.70
CA ASP A 79 0.03 13.83 15.62
C ASP A 79 1.51 13.46 15.63
N CYS A 80 2.30 14.48 15.28
CA CYS A 80 3.73 14.40 15.17
C CYS A 80 4.43 14.08 16.51
N ILE A 81 3.95 14.62 17.63
CA ILE A 81 4.56 14.39 18.94
C ILE A 81 4.33 12.95 19.40
N GLN A 82 3.10 12.45 19.29
CA GLN A 82 2.76 11.06 19.59
C GLN A 82 3.59 10.08 18.78
N ARG A 83 3.85 10.39 17.51
CA ARG A 83 4.77 9.61 16.68
C ARG A 83 6.20 9.65 17.17
N LEU A 84 6.71 10.83 17.52
CA LEU A 84 8.07 10.98 18.03
C LEU A 84 8.24 10.16 19.30
N ASP A 85 7.31 10.28 20.24
CA ASP A 85 7.31 9.55 21.51
C ASP A 85 7.28 8.04 21.26
N ALA A 86 6.47 7.59 20.30
CA ALA A 86 6.38 6.17 19.94
C ALA A 86 7.66 5.63 19.28
N VAL A 87 8.38 6.44 18.50
CA VAL A 87 9.69 6.11 17.92
C VAL A 87 10.76 6.04 19.01
N HIS A 88 10.84 7.07 19.86
CA HIS A 88 11.84 7.18 20.94
C HIS A 88 11.66 6.11 22.02
N SER A 89 10.43 5.88 22.48
CA SER A 89 10.13 4.86 23.51
C SER A 89 10.53 3.43 23.09
N ARG A 90 10.65 3.18 21.79
CA ARG A 90 11.09 1.89 21.22
C ARG A 90 12.56 1.89 20.79
N GLY A 91 13.27 2.99 21.04
CA GLY A 91 14.67 3.17 20.67
C GLY A 91 14.89 3.04 19.16
N HIS A 92 13.93 3.43 18.33
CA HIS A 92 14.08 3.40 16.87
C HIS A 92 14.72 4.69 16.37
N HIS A 93 15.61 4.58 15.39
CA HIS A 93 16.26 5.73 14.73
C HIS A 93 15.68 6.03 13.36
N TYR A 94 15.01 5.04 12.75
CA TYR A 94 14.41 5.15 11.43
C TYR A 94 13.08 4.41 11.39
N ILE A 95 12.08 5.07 10.82
CA ILE A 95 10.80 4.50 10.46
C ILE A 95 10.46 4.87 9.02
N SER A 96 9.63 4.06 8.38
CA SER A 96 9.06 4.39 7.07
C SER A 96 7.54 4.33 7.09
N ASN A 97 6.91 4.99 6.12
CA ASN A 97 5.46 5.08 5.99
C ASN A 97 5.05 4.89 4.54
N GLU A 98 4.49 3.72 4.20
CA GLU A 98 4.10 3.33 2.82
C GLU A 98 2.80 3.96 2.32
N TYR A 99 2.09 4.68 3.18
CA TYR A 99 0.78 5.24 2.89
C TYR A 99 0.90 6.66 2.31
N THR A 100 0.49 7.69 3.03
CA THR A 100 0.55 9.12 2.62
C THR A 100 1.35 9.93 3.61
N LEU A 101 1.74 11.16 3.24
CA LEU A 101 2.13 12.17 4.23
C LEU A 101 1.05 12.34 5.32
N HIS A 102 1.46 12.90 6.46
CA HIS A 102 0.62 12.92 7.66
C HIS A 102 -0.48 13.98 7.59
N GLY A 103 -1.57 13.74 8.30
CA GLY A 103 -2.78 14.57 8.22
C GLY A 103 -3.52 14.40 6.89
N GLY A 104 -4.30 15.40 6.52
CA GLY A 104 -5.08 15.38 5.29
C GLY A 104 -6.35 14.52 5.33
N GLU A 105 -6.82 14.14 6.52
CA GLU A 105 -8.06 13.38 6.73
C GLU A 105 -9.31 14.20 6.39
N GLY A 106 -9.30 15.52 6.67
CA GLY A 106 -10.39 16.44 6.35
C GLY A 106 -10.21 17.16 5.00
N SER A 107 -8.99 17.62 4.71
CA SER A 107 -8.64 18.31 3.47
C SER A 107 -7.20 18.03 3.06
N MET A 108 -6.93 17.92 1.75
CA MET A 108 -5.55 17.73 1.26
C MET A 108 -4.58 18.84 1.70
N TYR A 109 -5.10 20.03 2.00
CA TYR A 109 -4.31 21.18 2.46
C TYR A 109 -3.83 21.03 3.91
N ASP A 110 -4.43 20.13 4.69
CA ASP A 110 -4.01 19.85 6.07
C ASP A 110 -2.85 18.85 6.13
N THR A 111 -2.38 18.41 4.97
CA THR A 111 -1.25 17.49 4.85
C THR A 111 0.04 18.19 5.25
N HIS A 112 0.83 17.53 6.10
CA HIS A 112 2.07 18.11 6.60
C HIS A 112 3.15 17.05 6.82
N LEU A 113 4.39 17.54 6.88
CA LEU A 113 5.53 16.80 7.38
C LEU A 113 5.65 17.03 8.88
N CYS A 114 6.21 16.06 9.58
CA CYS A 114 6.51 16.20 10.99
C CYS A 114 7.89 16.83 11.18
N PRO A 115 8.00 18.08 11.68
CA PRO A 115 9.23 18.86 11.66
C PRO A 115 10.34 18.33 12.57
N GLN A 116 9.98 17.53 13.58
CA GLN A 116 10.93 16.87 14.47
C GLN A 116 11.69 15.70 13.84
N PHE A 117 11.31 15.29 12.61
CA PHE A 117 12.02 14.25 11.87
C PHE A 117 12.77 14.82 10.67
N VAL A 118 13.87 14.17 10.30
CA VAL A 118 14.44 14.30 8.96
C VAL A 118 13.54 13.52 8.00
N ASN A 119 12.75 14.24 7.20
CA ASN A 119 11.80 13.65 6.26
C ASN A 119 12.50 13.41 4.92
N VAL A 120 12.50 12.17 4.43
CA VAL A 120 13.12 11.81 3.15
C VAL A 120 12.10 11.17 2.23
N ILE A 121 12.01 11.69 1.00
CA ILE A 121 11.11 11.17 -0.05
C ILE A 121 11.96 10.74 -1.25
N SER A 122 11.92 9.46 -1.59
CA SER A 122 12.57 8.95 -2.80
C SER A 122 11.59 8.93 -3.97
N ILE A 123 11.78 9.78 -4.98
CA ILE A 123 10.92 9.80 -6.17
C ILE A 123 11.45 8.86 -7.25
N ARG A 124 10.53 8.20 -7.97
CA ARG A 124 10.82 7.33 -9.12
C ARG A 124 10.00 7.85 -10.28
N GLU A 125 10.55 7.73 -11.49
CA GLU A 125 9.84 7.98 -12.74
C GLU A 125 8.42 7.34 -12.69
N PRO A 126 7.35 8.10 -12.97
CA PRO A 126 5.97 7.67 -12.77
C PRO A 126 5.59 6.34 -13.45
N LEU A 127 5.97 6.12 -14.71
CA LEU A 127 5.63 4.91 -15.45
C LEU A 127 6.35 3.68 -14.87
N ALA A 128 7.63 3.80 -14.57
CA ALA A 128 8.41 2.77 -13.91
C ALA A 128 7.85 2.44 -12.51
N ARG A 129 7.32 3.44 -11.80
CA ARG A 129 6.63 3.25 -10.52
C ARG A 129 5.30 2.51 -10.69
N LEU A 130 4.50 2.88 -11.68
CA LEU A 130 3.26 2.17 -12.04
C LEU A 130 3.53 0.69 -12.32
N VAL A 131 4.46 0.40 -13.23
CA VAL A 131 4.84 -0.97 -13.60
C VAL A 131 5.34 -1.75 -12.37
N SER A 132 6.16 -1.12 -11.52
CA SER A 132 6.65 -1.75 -10.29
C SER A 132 5.55 -2.08 -9.29
N ASN A 133 4.50 -1.26 -9.20
CA ASN A 133 3.36 -1.51 -8.31
C ASN A 133 2.50 -2.66 -8.81
N ILE A 134 2.15 -2.64 -10.09
CA ILE A 134 1.35 -3.70 -10.72
C ILE A 134 2.07 -5.04 -10.58
N LYS A 135 3.38 -5.09 -10.91
CA LYS A 135 4.20 -6.29 -10.72
C LYS A 135 4.19 -6.77 -9.27
N TYR A 136 4.34 -5.87 -8.30
CA TYR A 136 4.29 -6.26 -6.89
C TYR A 136 2.95 -6.86 -6.50
N ILE A 137 1.83 -6.20 -6.84
CA ILE A 137 0.49 -6.71 -6.54
C ILE A 137 0.29 -8.09 -7.17
N MET A 138 0.61 -8.25 -8.45
CA MET A 138 0.44 -9.53 -9.15
C MET A 138 1.30 -10.65 -8.55
N LEU A 139 2.58 -10.38 -8.27
CA LEU A 139 3.50 -11.38 -7.72
C LEU A 139 3.11 -11.78 -6.30
N HIS A 140 2.72 -10.82 -5.46
CA HIS A 140 2.25 -11.10 -4.10
C HIS A 140 0.93 -11.84 -4.09
N LEU A 141 -0.02 -11.48 -4.97
CA LEU A 141 -1.25 -12.26 -5.14
C LEU A 141 -0.94 -13.69 -5.58
N LYS A 142 -0.12 -13.86 -6.61
CA LYS A 142 0.26 -15.18 -7.10
C LYS A 142 0.89 -16.01 -5.98
N HIS A 143 1.83 -15.43 -5.23
CA HIS A 143 2.47 -16.09 -4.10
C HIS A 143 1.47 -16.50 -3.01
N SER A 144 0.64 -15.58 -2.54
CA SER A 144 -0.31 -15.84 -1.46
C SER A 144 -1.47 -16.76 -1.86
N LEU A 145 -1.84 -16.82 -3.14
CA LEU A 145 -2.91 -17.69 -3.60
C LEU A 145 -2.44 -19.10 -3.93
N PHE A 146 -1.22 -19.26 -4.46
CA PHE A 146 -0.76 -20.52 -5.04
C PHE A 146 0.42 -21.17 -4.32
N HIS A 147 1.25 -20.43 -3.58
CA HIS A 147 2.45 -21.00 -2.94
C HIS A 147 2.27 -21.30 -1.45
N THR A 148 1.36 -20.61 -0.75
CA THR A 148 1.12 -20.80 0.69
C THR A 148 0.02 -21.82 1.00
N SER A 149 -0.50 -22.54 0.01
CA SER A 149 -1.58 -23.51 0.19
C SER A 149 -1.28 -24.81 -0.56
N PRO A 150 -1.35 -25.99 0.10
CA PRO A 150 -0.95 -27.27 -0.48
C PRO A 150 -1.89 -27.80 -1.57
N ALA A 151 -3.03 -27.15 -1.83
CA ALA A 151 -3.94 -27.50 -2.91
C ALA A 151 -4.16 -26.28 -3.82
N THR A 152 -3.28 -26.10 -4.79
CA THR A 152 -3.48 -25.14 -5.88
C THR A 152 -4.68 -25.61 -6.71
N SER A 153 -5.83 -24.95 -6.56
CA SER A 153 -7.00 -25.25 -7.39
C SER A 153 -6.75 -24.76 -8.82
N PRO A 154 -6.78 -25.63 -9.85
CA PRO A 154 -6.67 -25.20 -11.25
C PRO A 154 -7.75 -24.18 -11.65
N ALA A 155 -8.88 -24.17 -10.95
CA ALA A 155 -9.93 -23.17 -11.16
C ALA A 155 -9.50 -21.77 -10.70
N LEU A 156 -8.77 -21.65 -9.58
CA LEU A 156 -8.26 -20.38 -9.08
C LEU A 156 -7.16 -19.82 -10.00
N GLU A 157 -6.29 -20.67 -10.52
CA GLU A 157 -5.27 -20.27 -11.48
C GLU A 157 -5.90 -19.76 -12.79
N ARG A 158 -6.91 -20.48 -13.32
CA ARG A 158 -7.68 -20.02 -14.48
C ARG A 158 -8.40 -18.70 -14.20
N ALA A 159 -9.01 -18.54 -13.02
CA ALA A 159 -9.68 -17.30 -12.63
C ALA A 159 -8.70 -16.13 -12.55
N PHE A 160 -7.52 -16.34 -11.95
CA PHE A 160 -6.45 -15.35 -11.88
C PHE A 160 -5.99 -14.93 -13.28
N ASN A 161 -5.70 -15.90 -14.15
CA ASN A 161 -5.27 -15.65 -15.52
C ASN A 161 -6.35 -14.89 -16.31
N ARG A 162 -7.62 -15.32 -16.23
CA ARG A 162 -8.74 -14.60 -16.88
C ARG A 162 -8.93 -13.18 -16.37
N THR A 163 -8.61 -12.93 -15.11
CA THR A 163 -8.77 -11.60 -14.49
C THR A 163 -7.65 -10.65 -14.88
N PHE A 164 -6.40 -11.14 -14.95
CA PHE A 164 -5.22 -10.28 -15.05
C PHE A 164 -4.46 -10.37 -16.37
N CYS A 165 -4.49 -11.49 -17.08
CA CYS A 165 -3.83 -11.61 -18.38
C CYS A 165 -4.59 -10.77 -19.40
N ASN A 166 -3.91 -9.81 -20.03
CA ASN A 166 -4.50 -8.84 -20.96
C ASN A 166 -5.67 -8.05 -20.35
N ALA A 167 -5.66 -7.86 -19.03
CA ALA A 167 -6.65 -7.03 -18.35
C ALA A 167 -6.63 -5.61 -18.92
N PRO A 168 -7.80 -5.04 -19.30
CA PRO A 168 -7.85 -3.65 -19.72
C PRO A 168 -7.46 -2.72 -18.56
N ALA A 169 -6.94 -1.54 -18.88
CA ALA A 169 -6.56 -0.52 -17.90
C ALA A 169 -7.68 -0.25 -16.87
N LYS A 170 -8.93 -0.31 -17.31
CA LYS A 170 -10.11 -0.11 -16.49
C LYS A 170 -10.19 -1.03 -15.26
N ILE A 171 -9.71 -2.27 -15.37
CA ILE A 171 -9.66 -3.19 -14.21
C ILE A 171 -8.75 -2.62 -13.14
N TRP A 172 -7.56 -2.12 -13.52
CA TRP A 172 -6.59 -1.57 -12.58
C TRP A 172 -7.03 -0.22 -12.00
N GLU A 173 -7.70 0.61 -12.80
CA GLU A 173 -8.34 1.85 -12.34
C GLU A 173 -9.35 1.61 -11.23
N LEU A 174 -10.14 0.54 -11.33
CA LEU A 174 -11.12 0.19 -10.31
C LEU A 174 -10.46 -0.53 -9.12
N LEU A 175 -9.54 -1.45 -9.40
CA LEU A 175 -8.91 -2.32 -8.40
C LEU A 175 -7.92 -1.57 -7.50
N ALA A 176 -7.04 -0.77 -8.10
CA ALA A 176 -5.99 -0.04 -7.42
C ALA A 176 -5.87 1.40 -7.95
N PRO A 177 -6.90 2.25 -7.73
CA PRO A 177 -6.92 3.63 -8.24
C PRO A 177 -5.63 4.43 -7.95
N PRO A 178 -5.10 4.45 -6.71
CA PRO A 178 -3.96 5.31 -6.41
C PRO A 178 -2.67 4.79 -7.02
N VAL A 179 -2.63 3.54 -7.46
CA VAL A 179 -1.47 2.95 -8.15
C VAL A 179 -1.42 3.41 -9.59
N VAL A 180 -2.56 3.45 -10.27
CA VAL A 180 -2.62 3.73 -11.73
C VAL A 180 -2.87 5.18 -12.07
N ASP A 181 -3.33 5.98 -11.12
CA ASP A 181 -3.52 7.41 -11.29
C ASP A 181 -2.63 8.17 -10.31
N ASN A 182 -1.50 8.67 -10.81
CA ASN A 182 -0.68 9.65 -10.12
C ASN A 182 -0.28 9.29 -8.68
N TYR A 183 0.14 8.04 -8.45
CA TYR A 183 0.60 7.55 -7.13
C TYR A 183 1.54 8.53 -6.42
N ASN A 184 2.51 9.08 -7.16
CA ASN A 184 3.48 10.04 -6.63
C ASN A 184 2.81 11.29 -6.05
N VAL A 185 1.81 11.84 -6.74
CA VAL A 185 1.11 13.05 -6.28
C VAL A 185 0.17 12.70 -5.13
N ARG A 186 -0.65 11.66 -5.32
CA ARG A 186 -1.63 11.20 -4.32
C ARG A 186 -1.01 10.91 -2.95
N SER A 187 0.18 10.31 -2.92
CA SER A 187 0.87 10.02 -1.65
C SER A 187 1.41 11.27 -0.93
N MET A 188 1.56 12.40 -1.62
CA MET A 188 2.01 13.67 -1.04
C MET A 188 0.88 14.56 -0.54
N LEU A 189 -0.37 14.30 -0.93
CA LEU A 189 -1.52 15.16 -0.64
C LEU A 189 -2.41 14.64 0.49
N GLY A 190 -1.88 13.72 1.30
CA GLY A 190 -2.56 13.18 2.46
C GLY A 190 -3.68 12.20 2.12
N GLU A 191 -4.42 11.82 3.16
CA GLU A 191 -5.31 10.66 3.14
C GLU A 191 -6.53 10.86 2.23
N SER A 192 -7.17 12.02 2.32
CA SER A 192 -8.33 12.37 1.49
C SER A 192 -7.98 12.38 0.01
N ALA A 193 -6.85 12.99 -0.37
CA ALA A 193 -6.43 13.02 -1.77
C ALA A 193 -6.04 11.63 -2.28
N PHE A 194 -5.38 10.82 -1.45
CA PHE A 194 -5.00 9.47 -1.83
C PHE A 194 -6.22 8.59 -2.16
N HIS A 195 -7.28 8.72 -1.36
CA HIS A 195 -8.52 7.98 -1.52
C HIS A 195 -9.56 8.66 -2.39
N SER A 196 -9.28 9.86 -2.91
CA SER A 196 -10.18 10.53 -3.85
C SER A 196 -10.49 9.61 -5.04
N PRO A 197 -11.71 9.64 -5.58
CA PRO A 197 -12.02 8.91 -6.80
C PRO A 197 -11.09 9.37 -7.93
N LEU A 198 -10.92 8.51 -8.93
CA LEU A 198 -10.32 8.96 -10.19
C LEU A 198 -11.19 10.09 -10.73
N TRP A 199 -10.58 11.15 -11.24
CA TRP A 199 -11.33 12.18 -11.94
C TRP A 199 -11.99 11.50 -13.15
N THR A 200 -13.31 11.34 -13.12
CA THR A 200 -14.10 10.80 -14.22
C THR A 200 -14.60 11.90 -15.15
N GLY A 201 -13.91 13.04 -15.21
CA GLY A 201 -14.47 14.24 -15.81
C GLY A 201 -14.63 14.14 -17.32
N LEU A 202 -15.87 14.49 -17.71
CA LEU A 202 -16.43 14.79 -19.02
C LEU A 202 -16.62 13.59 -19.97
#